data_AF-A0A359KBC5-F1
#
_entry.id   AF-A0A359KBC5-F1
#
_cell.length_a   1.000
_cell.length_b   1.000
_cell.length_c   1.000
_cell.angle_alpha   90.00
_cell.angle_beta   90.00
_cell.angle_gamma   90.00
#
_symmetry.space_group_name_H-M   'P 1'
#
loop_
_entity.id
_entity.type
_entity.pdbx_description
1 polymer ?
#
loop_
_entity_poly.entity_id
_entity_poly.type
_entity_poly.pdbx_seq_one_letter_code
_entity_poly.pdbx_strand_id
1 'polypeptide(L)' 'MKDAAFLTTATRHGGGLMTAAAAYPDAPQPWLDLSTGINPEPWRGPRASEEALNRLPDPAALAALEAVAAAAFG' A
#
# COMPACT_ATOMS: atom_id res chain seq x y z
N MET A 1 13.93 -7.58 19.41
CA MET A 1 12.97 -6.46 19.55
C MET A 1 13.13 -5.64 18.27
N LYS A 2 12.10 -5.45 17.45
CA LYS A 2 12.28 -4.75 16.16
C LYS A 2 12.46 -3.25 16.39
N ASP A 3 13.45 -2.67 15.71
CA ASP A 3 13.88 -1.29 15.91
C ASP A 3 12.75 -0.28 15.64
N ALA A 4 12.78 0.87 16.33
CA ALA A 4 11.79 1.94 16.17
C ALA A 4 11.66 2.46 14.73
N ALA A 5 12.70 2.28 13.91
CA ALA A 5 12.70 2.58 12.49
C ALA A 5 11.72 1.68 11.71
N PHE A 6 11.66 0.38 12.03
CA PHE A 6 10.73 -0.56 11.39
C PHE A 6 9.28 -0.19 11.65
N LEU A 7 8.95 0.12 12.92
CA LEU A 7 7.61 0.56 13.28
C LEU A 7 7.26 1.87 12.57
N THR A 8 8.18 2.83 12.52
CA THR A 8 7.96 4.10 11.82
C THR A 8 7.72 3.93 10.31
N THR A 9 8.39 3.00 9.63
CA THR A 9 8.20 2.79 8.19
C THR A 9 6.96 1.96 7.88
N ALA A 10 6.62 0.96 8.72
CA ALA A 10 5.51 0.04 8.45
C ALA A 10 4.14 0.56 8.93
N THR A 11 4.07 1.34 10.02
CA THR A 11 2.79 1.73 10.65
C THR A 11 2.38 3.18 10.41
N ARG A 12 3.28 4.06 9.94
CA ARG A 12 3.00 5.50 9.92
C ARG A 12 1.90 5.89 8.94
N HIS A 13 1.75 5.21 7.79
CA HIS A 13 0.78 5.60 6.73
C HIS A 13 0.01 4.43 6.06
N GLY A 14 0.11 3.19 6.57
CA GLY A 14 -0.49 2.02 5.89
C GLY A 14 0.27 1.60 4.62
N GLY A 15 -0.11 0.49 3.98
CA GLY A 15 0.44 0.07 2.67
C GLY A 15 1.85 -0.54 2.65
N GLY A 16 2.55 -0.61 3.78
CA GLY A 16 3.91 -1.15 3.91
C GLY A 16 4.02 -2.68 3.84
N LEU A 17 3.15 -3.35 3.08
CA LEU A 17 3.00 -4.82 3.10
C LEU A 17 4.30 -5.55 2.73
N MET A 18 5.04 -5.04 1.74
CA MET A 18 6.30 -5.65 1.30
C MET A 18 7.39 -5.52 2.36
N THR A 19 7.48 -4.36 3.01
CA THR A 19 8.39 -4.13 4.15
C THR A 19 8.03 -5.04 5.32
N ALA A 20 6.74 -5.22 5.61
CA ALA A 20 6.28 -6.14 6.65
C ALA A 20 6.60 -7.60 6.30
N ALA A 21 6.33 -8.04 5.08
CA ALA A 21 6.63 -9.38 4.60
C ALA A 21 8.13 -9.69 4.67
N ALA A 22 8.99 -8.77 4.23
CA ALA A 22 10.44 -8.93 4.32
C ALA A 22 10.94 -9.04 5.76
N ALA A 23 10.32 -8.31 6.68
CA ALA A 23 10.73 -8.32 8.08
C ALA A 23 10.19 -9.55 8.85
N TYR A 24 9.10 -10.16 8.41
CA TYR A 24 8.47 -11.32 9.05
C TYR A 24 8.31 -12.48 8.03
N PRO A 25 9.40 -13.14 7.63
CA PRO A 25 9.35 -14.18 6.60
C PRO A 25 8.50 -15.39 7.01
N ASP A 26 8.38 -15.67 8.30
CA ASP A 26 7.62 -16.80 8.85
C ASP A 26 6.15 -16.46 9.17
N ALA A 27 5.68 -15.25 8.82
CA ALA A 27 4.30 -14.86 9.08
C ALA A 27 3.30 -15.70 8.26
N PRO A 28 2.15 -16.08 8.85
CA PRO A 28 1.09 -16.78 8.10
C PRO A 28 0.62 -15.98 6.89
N GLN A 29 0.40 -16.70 5.79
CA GLN A 29 -0.11 -16.15 4.54
C GLN A 29 -1.61 -16.49 4.37
N PRO A 30 -2.37 -15.69 3.60
CA PRO A 30 -1.94 -14.46 2.92
C PRO A 30 -1.85 -13.27 3.88
N TRP A 31 -1.01 -12.29 3.54
CA TRP A 31 -1.05 -10.99 4.21
C TRP A 31 -2.35 -10.25 3.88
N LEU A 32 -2.96 -9.62 4.89
CA LEU A 32 -4.13 -8.76 4.76
C LEU A 32 -3.73 -7.31 4.99
N ASP A 33 -3.96 -6.45 4.00
CA ASP A 33 -3.80 -5.00 4.14
C ASP A 33 -5.15 -4.38 4.56
N LEU A 34 -5.21 -3.84 5.78
CA LEU A 34 -6.40 -3.16 6.31
C LEU A 34 -6.45 -1.67 5.92
N SER A 35 -5.46 -1.20 5.17
CA SER A 35 -5.35 0.20 4.77
C SER A 35 -6.27 0.55 3.58
N THR A 36 -6.93 -0.44 2.98
CA THR A 36 -7.89 -0.27 1.87
C THR A 36 -9.33 -0.59 2.32
N GLY A 37 -10.32 0.06 1.69
CA GLY A 37 -11.73 -0.35 1.79
C GLY A 37 -12.57 0.16 2.96
N ILE A 38 -12.06 1.06 3.82
CA ILE A 38 -12.81 1.61 4.98
C ILE A 38 -13.67 2.85 4.59
N ASN A 39 -13.52 3.38 3.38
CA ASN A 39 -14.25 4.60 2.99
C ASN A 39 -15.77 4.33 2.83
N PRO A 40 -16.64 4.94 3.65
CA PRO A 40 -18.09 4.72 3.58
C PRO A 40 -18.74 5.33 2.33
N GLU A 41 -18.09 6.28 1.66
CA GLU A 41 -18.52 6.81 0.36
C GLU A 41 -17.54 6.32 -0.73
N PRO A 42 -17.88 5.24 -1.45
CA PRO A 42 -16.97 4.66 -2.45
C PRO A 42 -16.78 5.60 -3.64
N TRP A 43 -15.62 5.47 -4.30
CA TRP A 43 -15.37 6.17 -5.56
C TRP A 43 -16.43 5.83 -6.62
N ARG A 44 -16.95 6.86 -7.30
CA ARG A 44 -18.05 6.75 -8.27
C ARG A 44 -17.63 6.33 -9.69
N GLY A 45 -16.33 6.30 -9.96
CA GLY A 45 -15.80 5.90 -11.26
C GLY A 45 -15.75 4.38 -11.45
N PRO A 46 -15.11 3.91 -12.54
CA PRO A 46 -14.90 2.49 -12.77
C PRO A 46 -14.26 1.82 -11.56
N ARG A 47 -14.76 0.64 -11.19
CA ARG A 47 -14.23 -0.12 -10.07
C ARG A 47 -12.78 -0.50 -10.36
N ALA A 48 -11.90 -0.29 -9.37
CA ALA A 48 -10.52 -0.76 -9.44
C ALA A 48 -10.47 -2.29 -9.52
N SER A 49 -9.33 -2.83 -9.96
CA SER A 49 -9.09 -4.28 -9.92
C SER A 49 -9.14 -4.79 -8.48
N GLU A 50 -9.43 -6.08 -8.30
CA GLU A 50 -9.46 -6.71 -6.98
C GLU A 50 -8.11 -6.56 -6.24
N GLU A 51 -6.99 -6.66 -6.96
CA GLU A 51 -5.66 -6.43 -6.41
C GLU A 51 -5.51 -5.00 -5.87
N ALA A 52 -5.93 -3.99 -6.62
CA ALA A 52 -5.88 -2.59 -6.21
C ALA A 52 -6.84 -2.25 -5.05
N LEU A 53 -7.86 -3.07 -4.83
CA LEU A 53 -8.75 -2.95 -3.67
C LEU A 53 -8.19 -3.60 -2.41
N ASN A 54 -7.25 -4.54 -2.55
CA ASN A 54 -6.72 -5.35 -1.44
C ASN A 54 -5.35 -4.90 -0.94
N ARG A 55 -4.72 -3.90 -1.58
CA ARG A 55 -3.45 -3.31 -1.12
C ARG A 55 -3.25 -1.90 -1.67
N LEU A 56 -2.54 -1.08 -0.91
CA LEU A 56 -2.01 0.19 -1.43
C LEU A 56 -0.81 -0.04 -2.37
N PRO A 57 -0.50 0.92 -3.27
CA PRO A 57 0.71 0.86 -4.08
C PRO A 57 1.95 0.91 -3.19
N ASP A 58 2.97 0.14 -3.55
CA ASP A 58 4.30 0.29 -2.95
C ASP A 58 5.00 1.56 -3.46
N PRO A 59 6.13 1.97 -2.86
CA PRO A 59 6.83 3.20 -3.27
C PRO A 59 7.25 3.23 -4.74
N ALA A 60 7.56 2.09 -5.36
CA ALA A 60 7.95 2.04 -6.76
C ALA A 60 6.74 2.26 -7.68
N ALA A 61 5.60 1.62 -7.34
CA ALA A 61 4.33 1.83 -8.04
C ALA A 61 3.86 3.29 -7.91
N LEU A 62 4.02 3.91 -6.74
CA LEU A 62 3.69 5.31 -6.52
C LEU A 62 4.58 6.24 -7.35
N ALA A 63 5.88 6.03 -7.36
CA ALA A 63 6.81 6.83 -8.18
C ALA A 63 6.50 6.74 -9.68
N ALA A 64 6.12 5.55 -10.17
CA ALA A 64 5.69 5.37 -11.55
C ALA A 64 4.40 6.15 -11.87
N LEU A 65 3.42 6.14 -10.95
CA LEU A 65 2.19 6.93 -11.09
C LEU A 65 2.48 8.44 -11.13
N GLU A 66 3.32 8.93 -10.24
CA GLU A 66 3.71 10.35 -10.17
C GLU A 66 4.40 10.82 -11.45
N ALA A 67 5.28 9.98 -12.03
CA ALA A 67 5.94 10.29 -13.30
C ALA A 67 4.95 10.44 -14.46
N VAL A 68 3.95 9.55 -14.54
CA VAL A 68 2.89 9.65 -15.55
C VAL A 68 2.03 10.90 -15.34
N ALA A 69 1.66 11.20 -14.09
CA ALA A 69 0.88 12.38 -13.78
C ALA A 69 1.63 13.68 -14.12
N ALA A 70 2.92 13.76 -13.81
CA ALA A 70 3.77 14.89 -14.17
C ALA A 70 3.83 15.11 -15.69
N ALA A 71 3.91 14.04 -16.49
CA ALA A 71 3.91 14.15 -17.95
C ALA A 71 2.55 14.61 -18.53
N ALA A 72 1.43 14.32 -17.84
CA ALA A 72 0.09 14.68 -18.30
C ALA A 72 -0.38 16.07 -17.84
N PHE A 73 0.07 16.51 -16.67
CA PHE A 73 -0.44 17.71 -16.00
C PHE A 73 0.61 18.79 -15.70
N GLY A 74 1.90 18.50 -15.89
CA GLY A 74 3.04 19.39 -15.61
C GLY A 74 3.37 20.38 -16.73
#